data_AF-A0A6N2W7R4-F1
#
_entry.id   AF-A0A6N2W7R4-F1
#
_cell.length_a   1.000
_cell.length_b   1.000
_cell.length_c   1.000
_cell.angle_alpha   90.00
_cell.angle_beta   90.00
_cell.angle_gamma   90.00
#
_symmetry.space_group_name_H-M   'P 1'
#
loop_
_entity.id
_entity.type
_entity.pdbx_description
1 polymer ?
#
loop_
_entity_poly.entity_id
_entity_poly.type
_entity_poly.pdbx_seq_one_letter_code
_entity_poly.pdbx_strand_id
1 'polypeptide(L)' 'MGRQKRTPELEAQILNRLKFGMTKIEIQRELGVGCRIVDAIYKENGFDKRPIEKGAHFPPELLAQWDALHRRYGTCQK' A
#
# COMPACT_ATOMS: atom_id res chain seq x y z
N MET A 1 -2.65 14.45 24.70
CA MET A 1 -2.65 14.33 23.22
C MET A 1 -4.07 14.00 22.77
N GLY A 2 -4.75 14.96 22.12
CA GLY A 2 -6.16 14.80 21.73
C GLY A 2 -6.34 13.71 20.68
N ARG A 3 -7.30 12.81 20.91
CA ARG A 3 -7.64 11.73 19.96
C ARG A 3 -8.38 12.35 18.77
N GLN A 4 -7.69 12.55 17.64
CA GLN A 4 -8.34 13.00 16.41
C GLN A 4 -9.46 12.02 16.03
N LYS A 5 -10.69 12.53 15.94
CA LYS A 5 -11.85 11.75 15.51
C LYS A 5 -11.81 11.59 14.00
N ARG A 6 -12.25 10.43 13.48
CA ARG A 6 -12.40 10.21 12.05
C ARG A 6 -13.47 11.17 11.52
N THR A 7 -13.06 12.10 10.65
CA THR A 7 -13.95 13.03 9.95
C THR A 7 -13.87 12.78 8.44
N PRO A 8 -14.90 13.13 7.67
CA PRO A 8 -14.87 12.98 6.20
C PRO A 8 -13.72 13.79 5.55
N GLU A 9 -13.36 14.93 6.12
CA GLU A 9 -12.22 15.74 5.65
C GLU A 9 -10.87 15.04 5.88
N LEU A 10 -10.69 14.40 7.04
CA LEU A 10 -9.49 13.63 7.35
C LEU A 10 -9.37 12.42 6.42
N GLU A 11 -10.50 11.78 6.12
CA GLU A 11 -10.57 10.65 5.21
C GLU A 11 -10.17 11.05 3.78
N ALA A 12 -10.70 12.17 3.28
CA ALA A 12 -10.31 12.71 1.98
C ALA A 12 -8.80 13.02 1.91
N GLN A 13 -8.24 13.58 2.98
CA GLN A 13 -6.82 13.88 3.09
C GLN A 13 -5.92 12.64 3.08
N ILE A 14 -6.32 11.58 3.78
CA ILE A 14 -5.62 10.29 3.80
C ILE A 14 -5.70 9.64 2.42
N LEU A 15 -6.89 9.64 1.79
CA LEU A 15 -7.09 9.05 0.47
C LEU A 15 -6.28 9.76 -0.62
N ASN A 16 -6.18 11.10 -0.56
CA ASN A 16 -5.40 11.84 -1.52
C ASN A 16 -3.92 11.43 -1.47
N ARG A 17 -3.35 11.31 -0.26
CA ARG A 17 -1.95 10.88 -0.04
C ARG A 17 -1.70 9.44 -0.45
N LEU A 18 -2.65 8.54 -0.16
CA LEU A 18 -2.59 7.16 -0.62
C LEU A 18 -2.61 7.08 -2.16
N LYS A 19 -3.39 7.92 -2.84
CA LYS A 19 -3.39 8.01 -4.31
C LYS A 19 -2.07 8.53 -4.88
N PHE A 20 -1.38 9.42 -4.17
CA PHE A 20 -0.05 9.91 -4.53
C PHE A 20 1.10 8.97 -4.14
N GLY A 21 0.80 7.77 -3.62
CA GLY A 21 1.80 6.74 -3.33
C GLY A 21 2.53 6.88 -1.99
N MET A 22 2.07 7.76 -1.08
CA MET A 22 2.62 7.82 0.27
C MET A 22 2.29 6.56 1.07
N THR A 23 3.25 6.12 1.89
CA THR A 23 3.06 4.96 2.77
C THR A 23 2.20 5.30 3.99
N LYS A 24 1.58 4.28 4.60
CA LYS A 24 0.77 4.45 5.83
C LYS A 24 1.54 5.18 6.94
N ILE A 25 2.84 4.93 7.07
CA ILE A 25 3.70 5.51 8.12
C ILE A 25 3.95 7.00 7.85
N GLU A 26 4.17 7.39 6.59
CA GLU A 26 4.35 8.79 6.21
C GLU A 26 3.08 9.60 6.47
N ILE A 27 1.92 9.05 6.09
CA ILE A 27 0.62 9.69 6.32
C ILE A 27 0.35 9.86 7.82
N GLN A 28 0.69 8.86 8.64
CA GLN A 28 0.56 8.95 10.11
C GLN A 28 1.43 10.06 10.69
N ARG A 29 2.67 10.16 10.24
CA ARG A 29 3.61 11.20 10.70
C ARG A 29 3.17 12.58 10.26
N GLU A 30 2.71 12.73 9.02
CA GLU A 30 2.32 14.02 8.46
C GLU A 30 1.02 14.55 9.07
N LEU A 31 0.01 13.69 9.22
CA LEU A 31 -1.32 14.10 9.69
C LEU A 31 -1.51 13.98 11.21
N GLY A 32 -0.55 13.35 11.91
CA GLY A 32 -0.66 13.07 13.36
C GLY A 32 -1.80 12.10 13.69
N VAL A 33 -2.22 11.29 12.73
CA VAL A 33 -3.37 10.37 12.85
C VAL A 33 -2.96 9.02 13.42
N GLY A 34 -3.84 8.43 14.21
CA GLY A 34 -3.62 7.10 14.75
C GLY A 34 -3.58 6.03 13.65
N CYS A 35 -2.64 5.08 13.78
CA CYS A 35 -2.43 4.00 12.80
C CYS A 35 -3.71 3.25 12.41
N ARG A 36 -4.60 3.02 13.37
CA ARG A 36 -5.89 2.34 13.14
C ARG A 36 -6.82 3.08 12.17
N ILE A 37 -6.77 4.41 12.13
CA ILE A 37 -7.63 5.22 11.24
C ILE A 37 -7.14 5.08 9.80
N VAL A 38 -5.83 5.23 9.58
CA VAL A 38 -5.21 5.08 8.26
C VAL A 38 -5.40 3.65 7.75
N ASP A 39 -5.24 2.65 8.62
CA ASP A 39 -5.40 1.24 8.23
C ASP A 39 -6.85 0.88 7.87
N ALA A 40 -7.83 1.40 8.63
CA ALA A 40 -9.24 1.24 8.31
C ALA A 40 -9.56 1.84 6.93
N ILE A 41 -9.17 3.09 6.68
CA ILE A 41 -9.42 3.78 5.40
C ILE A 41 -8.71 3.06 4.25
N TYR A 42 -7.46 2.64 4.44
CA TYR A 42 -6.68 1.89 3.45
C TYR A 42 -7.37 0.59 3.05
N LYS A 43 -7.89 -0.16 4.02
CA LYS A 43 -8.59 -1.43 3.79
C LYS A 43 -9.98 -1.22 3.17
N GLU A 44 -10.75 -0.27 3.68
CA GLU A 44 -12.09 0.07 3.17
C GLU A 44 -12.06 0.54 1.72
N ASN A 45 -11.01 1.27 1.34
CA ASN A 45 -10.84 1.78 -0.03
C ASN A 45 -10.07 0.80 -0.94
N GLY A 46 -9.78 -0.41 -0.47
CA GLY A 46 -9.21 -1.47 -1.30
C GLY A 46 -7.77 -1.25 -1.74
N PHE A 47 -7.03 -0.32 -1.12
CA PHE A 47 -5.58 -0.17 -1.36
C PHE A 47 -4.77 -1.38 -0.90
N ASP A 48 -5.35 -2.20 -0.01
CA ASP A 48 -4.81 -3.49 0.44
C ASP A 48 -4.90 -4.59 -0.61
N LYS A 49 -5.85 -4.46 -1.55
CA LYS A 49 -5.91 -5.35 -2.69
C LYS A 49 -4.82 -4.86 -3.64
N ARG A 50 -3.73 -5.64 -3.77
CA ARG A 50 -2.84 -5.53 -4.94
C ARG A 50 -3.75 -5.37 -6.16
N PRO A 51 -3.46 -4.47 -7.10
CA PRO A 51 -4.15 -4.51 -8.37
C PRO A 51 -4.00 -5.95 -8.86
N ILE A 52 -5.10 -6.71 -8.83
CA ILE A 52 -5.14 -8.02 -9.45
C ILE A 52 -5.13 -7.63 -10.91
N GLU A 53 -3.94 -7.44 -11.46
CA GLU A 53 -3.71 -7.24 -12.88
C GLU A 53 -4.31 -8.46 -13.55
N LYS A 54 -5.57 -8.32 -13.97
CA LYS A 54 -6.17 -9.20 -14.96
C LYS A 54 -5.37 -8.98 -16.24
N GLY A 55 -4.35 -9.81 -16.45
CA GLY A 55 -3.72 -9.99 -17.74
C GLY A 55 -2.43 -9.23 -18.00
N ALA A 56 -1.57 -9.00 -17.00
CA ALA A 56 -0.17 -8.72 -17.30
C ALA A 56 0.49 -10.02 -17.80
N HIS A 57 0.44 -10.25 -19.11
CA HIS A 57 1.32 -11.19 -19.78
C HIS A 57 2.74 -10.61 -19.72
N PHE A 58 3.41 -10.80 -18.59
CA PHE A 58 4.83 -10.48 -18.51
C PHE A 58 5.57 -11.39 -19.50
N PRO A 59 6.46 -10.83 -20.34
CA PRO A 59 7.32 -11.61 -21.20
C PRO A 59 8.05 -12.69 -20.37
N PRO A 60 8.14 -13.94 -20.85
CA PRO A 60 8.77 -15.03 -20.11
C PRO A 60 10.23 -14.73 -19.71
N GLU A 61 10.89 -13.85 -20.45
CA GLU A 61 12.24 -13.37 -20.15
C GLU A 61 12.31 -12.56 -18.84
N LEU A 62 11.32 -11.71 -18.57
CA LEU A 62 11.26 -10.93 -17.33
C LEU A 62 10.91 -11.80 -16.12
N LEU A 63 10.05 -12.81 -16.31
CA LEU A 63 9.79 -13.82 -15.29
C LEU A 63 11.04 -14.66 -14.99
N ALA A 64 11.80 -15.02 -16.01
CA ALA A 64 13.07 -15.74 -15.84
C ALA A 64 14.13 -14.89 -15.11
N GLN A 65 14.21 -13.59 -15.39
CA GLN A 65 15.08 -12.67 -14.66
C GLN A 65 14.64 -12.50 -13.20
N TRP A 66 13.33 -12.43 -12.96
CA TRP A 66 12.76 -12.41 -11.62
C TRP A 66 13.10 -13.68 -10.82
N ASP A 67 12.91 -14.86 -11.42
CA ASP A 67 13.28 -16.15 -10.82
C ASP A 67 14.79 -16.27 -10.56
N ALA A 68 15.62 -15.82 -11.50
CA ALA A 68 17.07 -15.81 -11.34
C ALA A 68 17.51 -14.90 -10.19
N LEU A 69 16.89 -13.72 -10.08
CA LEU A 69 17.11 -12.78 -8.99
C LEU A 69 16.69 -13.40 -7.64
N HIS A 70 15.51 -14.03 -7.60
CA HIS A 70 14.96 -14.63 -6.38
C HIS A 70 15.73 -15.88 -5.92
N ARG A 71 16.29 -16.67 -6.84
CA ARG A 71 17.24 -17.75 -6.50
C ARG A 71 18.54 -17.22 -5.92
N ARG A 72 19.03 -16.08 -6.41
CA ARG A 72 20.31 -15.51 -5.97
C ARG A 72 20.22 -14.85 -4.59
N TYR A 73 19.07 -14.26 -4.26
CA TYR A 73 18.85 -13.55 -2.99
C TYR A 73 17.93 -14.30 -2.01
N GLY A 74 17.52 -15.53 -2.33
CA GLY A 74 16.86 -16.45 -1.40
C GLY A 74 15.41 -16.13 -1.03
N THR A 75 14.67 -15.40 -1.88
CA THR A 75 13.30 -14.93 -1.58
C THR A 75 12.19 -15.79 -2.18
N CYS A 76 12.49 -16.95 -2.79
CA CYS A 76 11.46 -17.94 -3.13
C CYS A 76 10.90 -18.58 -1.86
N GLN A 77 9.81 -18.02 -1.32
CA GLN A 77 8.97 -18.75 -0.37
C GLN A 77 8.32 -19.94 -1.09
N LYS A 78 8.60 -21.16 -0.61
CA LYS A 78 7.86 -22.39 -0.93
C LYS A 78 6.41 -22.30 -0.47
#